data_AF-A0A929G6C4-F1
#
_entry.id   AF-A0A929G6C4-F1
#
_cell.length_a   1.000
_cell.length_b   1.000
_cell.length_c   1.000
_cell.angle_alpha   90.00
_cell.angle_beta   90.00
_cell.angle_gamma   90.00
#
_symmetry.space_group_name_H-M   'P 1'
#
loop_
_entity.id
_entity.type
_entity.pdbx_description
1 polymer ?
#
loop_
_entity_poly.entity_id
_entity_poly.type
_entity_poly.pdbx_seq_one_letter_code
_entity_poly.pdbx_strand_id
1 'polypeptide(L)'
;MEDFFPQVVFTIFGIPVRDTVISTWIMMAIIVGAAAVVGRRWPAALEMIVDFLIGTVSSVMGRPVEPYLPFLGTLTIFIAVANVIGIVPLVVSPTRDINTPAALALVVFFSVYYFGVRAKGLRGYFKDLAS
;
A
#
# COMPACT_ATOMS: atom_id res chain seq x y z
N MET A 1 -23.22 4.67 -11.77
CA MET A 1 -22.55 5.56 -10.79
C MET A 1 -22.67 5.05 -9.35
N GLU A 2 -23.41 3.97 -9.09
CA GLU A 2 -23.64 3.40 -7.75
C GLU A 2 -22.49 2.49 -7.25
N ASP A 3 -21.57 2.08 -8.12
CA ASP A 3 -20.45 1.18 -7.77
C ASP A 3 -19.21 1.86 -7.14
N PHE A 4 -19.18 3.20 -7.12
CA PHE A 4 -18.04 3.97 -6.59
C PHE A 4 -18.23 4.41 -5.13
N PHE A 5 -19.46 4.37 -4.62
CA PHE A 5 -19.77 4.81 -3.28
C PHE A 5 -19.91 3.60 -2.35
N PRO A 6 -19.16 3.59 -1.24
CA PRO A 6 -19.15 2.44 -0.34
C PRO A 6 -20.48 2.25 0.37
N GLN A 7 -21.03 1.04 0.30
CA GLN A 7 -22.29 0.68 0.94
C GLN A 7 -22.09 0.28 2.39
N VAL A 8 -22.99 0.73 3.27
CA VAL A 8 -22.96 0.33 4.67
C VAL A 8 -23.50 -1.10 4.77
N VAL A 9 -22.66 -2.02 5.23
CA VAL A 9 -23.04 -3.43 5.39
C VAL A 9 -23.63 -3.66 6.77
N PHE A 10 -23.02 -3.10 7.81
CA PHE A 10 -23.49 -3.19 9.19
C PHE A 10 -22.95 -2.05 10.04
N THR A 11 -23.48 -1.87 11.24
CA THR A 11 -23.02 -0.85 12.20
C THR A 11 -22.43 -1.53 13.42
N ILE A 12 -21.25 -1.07 13.85
CA ILE A 12 -20.60 -1.52 15.10
C ILE A 12 -20.57 -0.32 16.04
N PHE A 13 -21.20 -0.42 17.21
CA PHE A 13 -21.21 0.66 18.21
C PHE A 13 -21.63 2.04 17.65
N GLY A 14 -22.54 2.07 16.67
CA GLY A 14 -22.99 3.29 16.00
C GLY A 14 -22.09 3.78 14.85
N ILE A 15 -20.97 3.12 14.57
CA ILE A 15 -20.09 3.43 13.45
C ILE A 15 -20.48 2.56 12.23
N PRO A 16 -20.83 3.15 11.08
CA PRO A 16 -21.16 2.39 9.87
C PRO A 16 -19.90 1.75 9.27
N VAL A 17 -19.89 0.42 9.22
CA VAL A 17 -18.86 -0.37 8.54
C VAL A 17 -19.27 -0.54 7.09
N ARG A 18 -18.39 -0.05 6.22
CA ARG A 18 -18.56 -0.07 4.77
C ARG A 18 -17.98 -1.35 4.17
N ASP A 19 -18.53 -1.78 3.05
CA ASP A 19 -18.04 -2.87 2.21
C ASP A 19 -16.53 -2.78 1.92
N THR A 20 -16.03 -1.57 1.67
CA THR A 20 -14.62 -1.28 1.40
C THR A 20 -13.73 -1.67 2.58
N VAL A 21 -14.18 -1.46 3.82
CA VAL A 21 -13.44 -1.88 5.02
C VAL A 21 -13.30 -3.40 5.05
N ILE A 22 -14.39 -4.12 4.78
CA ILE A 22 -14.40 -5.58 4.74
C ILE A 22 -13.46 -6.09 3.64
N SER A 23 -13.54 -5.51 2.44
CA SER A 23 -12.63 -5.83 1.33
C SER A 23 -11.17 -5.62 1.69
N THR A 24 -10.83 -4.51 2.37
CA THR A 24 -9.45 -4.28 2.82
C THR A 24 -8.99 -5.34 3.84
N TRP A 25 -9.85 -5.76 4.76
CA TRP A 25 -9.52 -6.79 5.76
C TRP A 25 -9.29 -8.15 5.12
N ILE A 26 -10.18 -8.55 4.19
CA ILE A 26 -10.03 -9.79 3.43
C ILE A 26 -8.70 -9.76 2.65
N MET A 27 -8.41 -8.64 1.98
CA MET A 27 -7.18 -8.49 1.22
C MET A 27 -5.94 -8.53 2.11
N MET A 28 -5.94 -7.86 3.27
CA MET A 28 -4.85 -7.94 4.24
C MET A 28 -4.64 -9.37 4.73
N ALA A 29 -5.71 -10.11 5.04
CA ALA A 29 -5.63 -11.50 5.45
C ALA A 29 -5.03 -12.37 4.33
N ILE A 30 -5.40 -12.15 3.07
CA ILE A 30 -4.84 -12.85 1.91
C ILE A 30 -3.35 -12.54 1.76
N ILE A 31 -2.95 -11.26 1.80
CA ILE A 31 -1.54 -10.85 1.64
C ILE A 31 -0.68 -11.45 2.75
N VAL A 32 -1.08 -11.28 4.01
CA VAL A 32 -0.34 -11.76 5.18
C VAL A 32 -0.31 -13.29 5.20
N GLY A 33 -1.44 -13.94 4.92
CA GLY A 33 -1.54 -15.39 4.85
C GLY A 33 -0.66 -15.97 3.74
N ALA A 34 -0.71 -15.40 2.53
CA ALA A 34 0.13 -15.82 1.42
C ALA A 34 1.61 -15.62 1.73
N ALA A 35 2.00 -14.46 2.28
CA ALA A 35 3.38 -14.20 2.67
C ALA A 35 3.88 -15.20 3.73
N ALA A 36 3.06 -15.51 4.74
CA ALA A 36 3.41 -16.48 5.79
C ALA A 36 3.54 -17.92 5.23
N VAL A 37 2.62 -18.33 4.36
CA VAL A 37 2.65 -19.67 3.74
C VAL A 37 3.83 -19.80 2.78
N VAL A 38 4.04 -18.83 1.89
CA VAL A 38 5.16 -18.82 0.93
C VAL A 38 6.48 -18.77 1.69
N GLY A 39 6.62 -17.90 2.69
CA GLY A 39 7.84 -17.80 3.49
C GLY A 39 8.17 -19.09 4.25
N ARG A 40 7.16 -19.82 4.72
CA ARG A 40 7.36 -21.10 5.41
C ARG A 40 7.62 -22.27 4.46
N ARG A 41 6.98 -22.29 3.28
CA ARG A 41 6.98 -23.45 2.38
C ARG A 41 8.00 -23.35 1.24
N TRP A 42 8.25 -22.14 0.76
CA TRP A 42 9.13 -21.80 -0.36
C TRP A 42 9.93 -20.53 -0.06
N PRO A 43 10.87 -20.56 0.89
CA PRO A 43 11.64 -19.38 1.28
C PRO A 43 12.38 -18.73 0.10
N ALA A 44 12.92 -19.52 -0.83
CA ALA A 44 13.56 -19.02 -2.05
C ALA A 44 12.60 -18.23 -2.97
N ALA A 45 11.31 -18.61 -3.00
CA ALA A 45 10.31 -17.85 -3.76
C ALA A 45 9.98 -16.52 -3.07
N LEU A 46 9.95 -16.50 -1.72
CA LEU A 46 9.78 -15.25 -0.97
C LEU A 46 10.95 -14.30 -1.21
N GLU A 47 12.19 -14.83 -1.18
CA GLU A 47 13.41 -14.06 -1.46
C GLU A 47 13.36 -13.45 -2.86
N MET A 48 13.01 -14.24 -3.88
CA MET A 48 12.83 -13.75 -5.25
C MET A 48 11.79 -12.61 -5.36
N ILE A 49 10.69 -12.70 -4.62
CA ILE A 49 9.67 -11.64 -4.57
C ILE A 49 10.23 -10.38 -3.90
N VAL A 50 10.98 -10.53 -2.80
CA VAL A 50 11.61 -9.40 -2.09
C VAL A 50 12.66 -8.73 -2.98
N ASP A 51 13.49 -9.49 -3.68
CA ASP A 51 14.50 -8.97 -4.60
C ASP A 51 13.84 -8.24 -5.78
N PHE A 52 12.74 -8.78 -6.31
CA PHE A 52 11.95 -8.11 -7.34
C PHE A 52 11.39 -6.77 -6.85
N LEU A 53 10.87 -6.72 -5.61
CA LEU A 53 10.38 -5.48 -5.00
C LEU A 53 11.51 -4.46 -4.78
N ILE A 54 12.65 -4.91 -4.26
CA ILE A 54 13.85 -4.07 -4.09
C ILE A 54 14.29 -3.49 -5.44
N GLY A 55 14.38 -4.31 -6.49
CA GLY A 55 14.73 -3.88 -7.83
C GLY A 55 13.74 -2.88 -8.41
N THR A 56 12.44 -3.13 -8.22
CA THR A 56 11.37 -2.22 -8.67
C THR A 56 11.48 -0.86 -7.97
N VAL A 57 11.59 -0.83 -6.65
CA VAL A 57 11.71 0.41 -5.87
C VAL A 57 13.01 1.15 -6.20
N SER A 58 14.11 0.41 -6.36
CA SER A 58 15.44 0.99 -6.64
C SER A 58 15.50 1.64 -8.00
N SER A 59 14.89 1.02 -9.02
CA SER A 59 14.86 1.57 -10.38
C SER A 59 14.11 2.91 -10.46
N VAL A 60 13.08 3.11 -9.62
CA VAL A 60 12.34 4.37 -9.53
C VAL A 60 13.10 5.42 -8.72
N MET A 61 13.75 5.01 -7.64
CA MET A 61 14.39 5.93 -6.69
C MET A 61 15.77 6.42 -7.16
N GLY A 62 16.53 5.60 -7.88
CA GLY A 62 17.90 5.90 -8.31
C GLY A 62 18.90 6.07 -7.15
N ARG A 63 18.55 5.62 -5.94
CA ARG A 63 19.33 5.78 -4.69
C ARG A 63 19.00 4.64 -3.71
N PRO A 64 19.76 4.47 -2.60
CA PRO A 64 19.57 3.37 -1.66
C PRO A 64 18.13 3.28 -1.15
N VAL A 65 17.56 2.08 -1.25
CA VAL A 65 16.13 1.84 -0.97
C VAL A 65 15.86 1.44 0.47
N GLU A 66 16.86 1.00 1.24
CA GLU A 66 16.62 0.36 2.55
C GLU A 66 15.77 1.23 3.50
N PRO A 67 15.96 2.56 3.60
CA PRO A 67 15.14 3.38 4.49
C PRO A 67 13.67 3.51 4.08
N TYR A 68 13.37 3.26 2.80
CA TYR A 68 12.06 3.49 2.18
C TYR A 68 11.34 2.19 1.85
N LEU A 69 12.07 1.07 1.83
CA LEU A 69 11.59 -0.23 1.40
C LEU A 69 10.35 -0.71 2.17
N PRO A 70 10.26 -0.58 3.51
CA PRO A 70 9.05 -1.02 4.22
C PRO A 70 7.79 -0.27 3.77
N PHE A 71 7.90 1.02 3.47
CA PHE A 71 6.77 1.84 3.04
C PHE A 71 6.45 1.65 1.56
N LEU A 72 7.45 1.79 0.69
CA LEU A 72 7.24 1.66 -0.76
C LEU A 72 6.93 0.22 -1.17
N GLY A 73 7.53 -0.76 -0.49
CA GLY A 73 7.26 -2.18 -0.71
C GLY A 73 5.83 -2.56 -0.33
N THR A 74 5.34 -2.13 0.84
CA THR A 74 3.94 -2.39 1.24
C THR A 74 2.95 -1.72 0.30
N LEU A 75 3.21 -0.48 -0.11
CA LEU A 75 2.39 0.22 -1.10
C LEU A 75 2.34 -0.52 -2.43
N THR A 76 3.50 -1.00 -2.91
CA THR A 76 3.62 -1.77 -4.15
C THR A 76 2.82 -3.06 -4.08
N ILE A 77 3.00 -3.86 -3.02
CA ILE A 77 2.26 -5.11 -2.81
C ILE A 77 0.76 -4.84 -2.72
N PHE A 78 0.34 -3.87 -1.92
CA PHE A 78 -1.06 -3.54 -1.73
C PHE A 78 -1.74 -3.17 -3.06
N ILE A 79 -1.14 -2.24 -3.82
CA ILE A 79 -1.70 -1.76 -5.08
C ILE A 79 -1.71 -2.89 -6.12
N ALA A 80 -0.63 -3.67 -6.23
CA ALA A 80 -0.56 -4.79 -7.17
C ALA A 80 -1.65 -5.83 -6.90
N VAL A 81 -1.81 -6.24 -5.64
CA VAL A 81 -2.83 -7.22 -5.25
C VAL A 81 -4.24 -6.64 -5.42
N ALA A 82 -4.48 -5.39 -5.01
CA ALA A 82 -5.79 -4.75 -5.16
C ALA A 82 -6.21 -4.63 -6.64
N ASN A 83 -5.26 -4.39 -7.55
CA ASN A 83 -5.56 -4.31 -8.97
C ASN A 83 -5.82 -5.68 -9.60
N VAL A 84 -5.17 -6.75 -9.12
CA VAL A 84 -5.39 -8.12 -9.62
C VAL A 84 -6.66 -8.75 -9.02
N ILE A 85 -6.96 -8.49 -7.75
CA ILE A 85 -8.09 -9.11 -7.05
C ILE A 85 -9.44 -8.73 -7.65
N GLY A 86 -9.52 -7.57 -8.32
CA GLY A 86 -10.72 -7.13 -9.03
C GLY A 86 -11.11 -8.01 -10.22
N ILE A 87 -10.22 -8.89 -10.69
CA ILE A 87 -10.51 -9.89 -11.73
C ILE A 87 -11.33 -11.06 -11.15
N VAL A 88 -11.23 -11.30 -9.85
CA VAL A 88 -11.94 -12.40 -9.19
C VAL A 88 -13.40 -11.99 -8.93
N PRO A 89 -14.39 -12.66 -9.54
CA PRO A 89 -15.79 -12.23 -9.48
C PRO A 89 -16.41 -12.26 -8.07
N LEU A 90 -15.77 -12.95 -7.12
CA LEU A 90 -16.22 -13.07 -5.73
C LEU A 90 -15.63 -12.01 -4.79
N VAL A 91 -14.63 -11.24 -5.22
CA VAL A 91 -13.93 -10.30 -4.33
C VAL A 91 -14.00 -8.88 -4.88
N VAL A 92 -14.56 -7.98 -4.07
CA VAL A 92 -14.58 -6.55 -4.36
C VAL A 92 -13.20 -5.95 -4.08
N SER A 93 -12.60 -5.36 -5.11
CA SER A 93 -11.33 -4.65 -4.95
C SER A 93 -11.51 -3.36 -4.13
N PRO A 94 -10.66 -3.12 -3.12
CA PRO A 94 -10.73 -1.92 -2.30
C PRO A 94 -10.36 -0.64 -3.07
N THR A 95 -9.67 -0.73 -4.23
CA THR A 95 -9.35 0.44 -5.07
C THR A 95 -10.53 0.94 -5.90
N ARG A 96 -11.68 0.25 -5.86
CA ARG A 96 -12.92 0.71 -6.49
C ARG A 96 -13.55 1.92 -5.79
N ASP A 97 -13.47 1.95 -4.46
CA ASP A 97 -13.88 3.11 -3.65
C ASP A 97 -12.81 4.19 -3.75
N ILE A 98 -13.22 5.40 -4.15
CA ILE A 98 -12.35 6.58 -4.27
C ILE A 98 -11.66 6.96 -2.95
N ASN A 99 -12.24 6.60 -1.80
CA ASN A 99 -11.64 6.86 -0.50
C ASN A 99 -10.29 6.16 -0.35
N THR A 100 -10.13 4.96 -0.90
CA THR A 100 -8.89 4.18 -0.81
C THR A 100 -7.72 4.85 -1.55
N PRO A 101 -7.78 5.12 -2.87
CA PRO A 101 -6.70 5.80 -3.57
C PRO A 101 -6.49 7.24 -3.06
N ALA A 102 -7.55 7.94 -2.64
CA ALA A 102 -7.40 9.27 -2.03
C ALA A 102 -6.63 9.23 -0.71
N ALA A 103 -6.93 8.28 0.17
CA ALA A 103 -6.20 8.09 1.43
C ALA A 103 -4.73 7.72 1.17
N LEU A 104 -4.47 6.80 0.24
CA LEU A 104 -3.10 6.43 -0.15
C LEU A 104 -2.33 7.62 -0.73
N ALA A 105 -2.96 8.43 -1.58
CA ALA A 105 -2.34 9.62 -2.14
C ALA A 105 -1.95 10.63 -1.07
N LEU A 106 -2.80 10.85 -0.06
CA LEU A 106 -2.48 11.71 1.07
C LEU A 106 -1.30 11.16 1.89
N VAL A 107 -1.30 9.86 2.19
CA VAL A 107 -0.20 9.21 2.93
C VAL A 107 1.12 9.37 2.16
N VAL A 108 1.12 9.12 0.85
CA VAL A 108 2.30 9.29 0.00
C VAL A 108 2.74 10.75 -0.04
N PHE A 109 1.81 11.69 -0.21
CA PHE A 109 2.10 13.12 -0.20
C PHE A 109 2.84 13.55 1.07
N PHE A 110 2.31 13.21 2.25
CA PHE A 110 2.97 13.53 3.52
C PHE A 110 4.28 12.77 3.73
N SER A 111 4.39 11.55 3.20
CA SER A 111 5.61 10.75 3.28
C SER A 111 6.78 11.41 2.58
N VAL A 112 6.56 12.13 1.47
CA VAL A 112 7.62 12.88 0.77
C VAL A 112 8.26 13.92 1.69
N TYR A 113 7.47 14.68 2.44
CA TYR A 113 7.99 15.67 3.39
C TYR A 113 8.69 14.98 4.57
N TYR A 114 8.07 13.94 5.13
CA TYR A 114 8.65 13.20 6.25
C TYR A 114 10.03 12.62 5.90
N PHE A 115 10.13 11.93 4.77
CA PHE A 115 11.37 11.34 4.30
C PHE A 115 12.39 12.39 3.83
N GLY A 116 11.93 13.47 3.20
CA GLY A 116 12.79 14.60 2.79
C GLY A 116 13.46 15.28 3.99
N VAL A 117 12.69 15.57 5.05
CA VAL A 117 13.21 16.13 6.30
C VAL A 117 14.12 15.14 7.01
N ARG A 118 13.78 13.85 7.05
CA ARG A 118 14.61 12.82 7.69
C ARG A 118 15.97 12.65 7.00
N ALA A 119 16.02 12.76 5.67
CA ALA A 119 17.24 12.58 4.90
C ALA A 119 18.18 13.80 4.95
N LYS A 120 17.64 15.02 4.96
CA LYS A 120 18.42 16.28 4.81
C LYS A 120 18.47 17.16 6.07
N GLY A 121 17.68 16.83 7.08
CA GLY A 121 17.40 17.69 8.22
C GLY A 121 16.49 18.87 7.88
N LEU A 122 15.85 19.47 8.88
CA LEU A 122 14.90 20.58 8.69
C LEU A 122 15.51 21.75 7.90
N ARG A 123 16.72 22.19 8.29
CA ARG A 123 17.41 23.31 7.63
C ARG A 123 17.84 22.99 6.20
N GLY A 124 18.31 21.77 5.93
CA GLY A 124 18.70 21.34 4.59
C GLY A 124 17.50 21.21 3.67
N TYR A 125 16.39 20.68 4.19
CA TYR A 125 15.15 20.52 3.44
C TYR A 125 14.53 21.86 3.01
N PHE A 126 14.41 22.84 3.92
CA PHE A 126 13.89 24.16 3.56
C PHE A 126 14.81 24.96 2.64
N LYS A 127 16.13 24.75 2.70
CA LYS A 127 17.07 25.39 1.79
C LYS A 127 16.89 24.92 0.35
N ASP A 128 16.65 23.62 0.16
CA ASP A 128 16.37 23.03 -1.16
C ASP A 128 14.99 23.41 -1.72
N LEU A 129 14.03 23.75 -0.85
CA LEU A 129 12.71 24.27 -1.28
C LEU A 129 12.76 25.76 -1.68
N ALA A 130 13.77 26.48 -1.22
CA ALA A 130 13.92 27.92 -1.45
C ALA A 130 14.91 28.27 -2.59
N SER A 131 15.61 27.29 -3.17
CA SER A 131 16.47 27.45 -4.35
C SER A 131 15.81 26.90 -5.60
#